data_AF-A0A942DR18-F1
#
_entry.id   AF-A0A942DR18-F1
#
_cell.length_a   1.000
_cell.length_b   1.000
_cell.length_c   1.000
_cell.angle_alpha   90.00
_cell.angle_beta   90.00
_cell.angle_gamma   90.00
#
_symmetry.space_group_name_H-M   'P 1'
#
loop_
_entity.id
_entity.type
_entity.pdbx_description
1 polymer ?
#
loop_
_entity_poly.entity_id
_entity_poly.type
_entity_poly.pdbx_seq_one_letter_code
_entity_poly.pdbx_strand_id
1 'polypeptide(L)'
;MDLQAKVDHLENRILHLEKMLGVAKDIPVNGPAPTIAKETEPLTVREKNLSQNGMSWLGLAGIAFVVMAALYLVKLAVDSGWLTPFRQVVLATALGFSLIVAAFKIKTQDREYLSYLPAAGCIILFLTALGGCLVHKLYDPLVSLLFCGLISIGCILIYDRLLLFPYLLLSNIGAYLIPFFFSGAIQADLIQNYFLVVSVTYTVIAVILESRPINVIAAYFALFTTAIIGFSAPGELSAGATYLGLQAIIFIGGTLYHTLSLKQPLRTEQSLAYFPLILFFYGLEYSFIDRLYPEAAPFAAVGFAVVLLVIYAALKRRLPKDTVLPSEDILLSSATLILTHAVYFVLTPDIYQPLLFIALAGIALYFYHNATWPKNWELFRKILKAIGFGLAAWNYAMILFSLLTKDENVWTASGFLMSVGLLGVFKFSGIFKKQQEDIPAMLYTPHVLMAASLYAILKPFGSFAVSFAWALYALGVLGYGYKNKDKTFARSSLVILILSSLKAFFYDLSGANTGARVACLLVTGILLYISGWMFRKI
;
A
#
# COMPACT_ATOMS: atom_id res chain seq x y z
N MET A 1 -20.10 -18.18 -49.31
CA MET A 1 -18.65 -17.96 -49.51
C MET A 1 -17.95 -18.83 -48.49
N ASP A 2 -17.37 -19.92 -48.95
CA ASP A 2 -17.02 -21.09 -48.14
C ASP A 2 -15.80 -20.81 -47.25
N LEU A 3 -15.99 -20.90 -45.92
CA LEU A 3 -14.95 -20.63 -44.94
C LEU A 3 -13.84 -21.68 -45.03
N GLN A 4 -14.20 -22.91 -45.40
CA GLN A 4 -13.28 -24.03 -45.53
C GLN A 4 -12.23 -23.76 -46.62
N ALA A 5 -12.69 -23.30 -47.79
CA ALA A 5 -11.81 -22.94 -48.90
C ALA A 5 -10.83 -21.81 -48.56
N LYS A 6 -11.19 -20.90 -47.65
CA LYS A 6 -10.28 -19.84 -47.17
C LYS A 6 -9.22 -20.38 -46.21
N VAL A 7 -9.58 -21.34 -45.37
CA VAL A 7 -8.65 -22.00 -44.44
C VAL A 7 -7.63 -22.80 -45.24
N ASP A 8 -8.09 -23.62 -46.19
CA ASP A 8 -7.22 -24.44 -47.04
C ASP A 8 -6.25 -23.58 -47.87
N HIS A 9 -6.72 -22.43 -48.35
CA HIS A 9 -5.88 -21.48 -49.08
C HIS A 9 -4.80 -20.84 -48.17
N LEU A 10 -5.13 -20.53 -46.91
CA LEU A 10 -4.17 -19.97 -45.96
C LEU A 10 -3.13 -21.01 -45.52
N GLU A 11 -3.54 -22.25 -45.25
CA GLU A 11 -2.63 -23.35 -44.90
C GLU A 11 -1.61 -23.62 -46.02
N ASN A 12 -2.07 -23.68 -47.27
CA ASN A 12 -1.18 -23.85 -48.42
C ASN A 12 -0.19 -22.69 -48.59
N ARG A 13 -0.61 -21.46 -48.26
CA ARG A 13 0.29 -20.28 -48.30
C ARG A 13 1.34 -20.33 -47.20
N ILE A 14 0.97 -20.79 -46.01
CA ILE A 14 1.89 -20.95 -44.88
C ILE A 14 2.92 -22.04 -45.21
N LEU A 15 2.47 -23.20 -45.70
CA LEU A 15 3.35 -24.29 -46.16
C LEU A 15 4.35 -23.84 -47.23
N HIS A 16 3.90 -23.01 -48.17
CA HIS A 16 4.78 -22.46 -49.20
C HIS A 16 5.83 -21.50 -48.61
N LEU A 17 5.43 -20.63 -47.67
CA LEU A 17 6.32 -19.70 -46.98
C LEU A 17 7.33 -20.43 -46.08
N GLU A 18 6.91 -21.47 -45.36
CA GLU A 18 7.79 -22.29 -44.52
C GLU A 18 8.86 -23.02 -45.34
N LYS A 19 8.50 -23.46 -46.56
CA LYS A 19 9.43 -24.07 -47.51
C LYS A 19 10.43 -23.06 -48.08
N MET A 20 10.00 -21.82 -48.33
CA MET A 20 10.88 -20.73 -48.76
C MET A 20 11.84 -20.26 -47.65
N LEU A 21 11.41 -20.33 -46.39
CA LEU A 21 12.19 -19.90 -45.22
C LEU A 21 13.11 -20.99 -44.66
N GLY A 22 13.09 -22.21 -45.20
CA GLY A 22 13.92 -23.33 -44.74
C GLY A 22 13.58 -23.83 -43.33
N VAL A 23 12.35 -23.55 -42.85
CA VAL A 23 11.87 -23.91 -41.50
C VAL A 23 11.24 -25.32 -41.48
N ALA A 24 10.98 -25.91 -42.65
CA ALA A 24 10.43 -27.26 -42.76
C ALA A 24 11.42 -28.31 -42.24
N LYS A 25 11.26 -28.69 -40.97
CA LYS A 25 11.95 -29.83 -40.36
C LYS A 25 11.02 -31.04 -40.49
N ASP A 26 11.44 -32.03 -41.28
CA ASP A 26 10.80 -33.33 -41.34
C ASP A 26 10.75 -33.95 -39.94
N ILE A 27 9.56 -34.09 -39.37
CA ILE A 27 9.35 -34.89 -38.16
C ILE A 27 9.09 -36.33 -38.64
N PRO A 28 9.98 -37.31 -38.35
CA PRO A 28 9.74 -38.69 -38.73
C PRO A 28 8.58 -39.27 -37.93
N VAL A 29 7.59 -39.84 -38.62
CA VAL A 29 6.35 -40.42 -38.05
C VAL A 29 6.59 -41.77 -37.33
N ASN A 30 7.81 -42.32 -37.32
CA ASN A 30 8.09 -43.65 -36.76
C ASN A 30 9.31 -43.66 -35.81
N GLY A 31 9.27 -42.87 -34.75
CA GLY A 31 10.09 -43.10 -33.55
C GLY A 31 9.30 -43.89 -32.50
N PRO A 32 9.94 -44.70 -31.64
CA PRO A 32 9.23 -45.31 -30.51
C PRO A 32 8.53 -44.20 -29.74
N ALA A 33 7.24 -44.40 -29.45
CA ALA A 33 6.41 -43.42 -28.76
C ALA A 33 7.21 -42.83 -27.58
N PRO A 34 7.30 -41.50 -27.46
CA PRO A 34 8.03 -40.90 -26.36
C PRO A 34 7.46 -41.51 -25.08
N THR A 35 8.32 -42.17 -24.31
CA THR A 35 7.99 -42.65 -22.98
C THR A 35 7.31 -41.48 -22.30
N ILE A 36 6.00 -41.61 -22.03
CA ILE A 36 5.24 -40.60 -21.31
C ILE A 36 6.00 -40.44 -20.00
N ALA A 37 6.79 -39.38 -19.91
CA ALA A 37 7.40 -38.97 -18.67
C ALA A 37 6.21 -38.81 -17.73
N LYS A 38 6.21 -39.63 -16.67
CA LYS A 38 5.20 -39.67 -15.60
C LYS A 38 4.58 -38.29 -15.47
N GLU A 39 3.35 -38.16 -15.97
CA GLU A 39 2.61 -36.92 -16.00
C GLU A 39 2.60 -36.40 -14.56
N THR A 40 3.23 -35.25 -14.33
CA THR A 40 3.14 -34.54 -13.06
C THR A 40 1.66 -34.35 -12.76
N GLU A 41 1.15 -35.04 -11.74
CA GLU A 41 -0.22 -34.88 -11.29
C GLU A 41 -0.55 -33.38 -11.19
N PRO A 42 -1.73 -32.94 -11.68
CA PRO A 42 -2.11 -31.54 -11.62
C PRO A 42 -2.10 -31.05 -10.17
N LEU A 43 -1.57 -29.83 -9.95
CA LEU A 43 -1.44 -29.17 -8.64
C LEU A 43 -2.73 -29.25 -7.79
N THR A 44 -3.89 -29.26 -8.45
CA THR A 44 -5.22 -29.35 -7.83
C THR A 44 -5.52 -30.71 -7.19
N VAL A 45 -4.97 -31.83 -7.69
CA VAL A 45 -5.16 -33.17 -7.11
C VAL A 45 -4.23 -33.35 -5.90
N ARG A 46 -3.03 -32.77 -5.94
CA ARG A 46 -2.09 -32.75 -4.80
C ARG A 46 -2.57 -31.83 -3.67
N GLU A 47 -3.12 -30.67 -3.98
CA GLU A 47 -3.78 -29.78 -2.98
C GLU A 47 -5.01 -30.45 -2.35
N LYS A 48 -5.81 -31.19 -3.14
CA LYS A 48 -6.98 -31.91 -2.64
C LYS A 48 -6.59 -33.06 -1.71
N ASN A 49 -5.51 -33.80 -2.00
CA ASN A 49 -5.01 -34.88 -1.14
C ASN A 49 -4.24 -34.39 0.10
N LEU A 50 -3.56 -33.22 0.05
CA LEU A 50 -2.97 -32.58 1.23
C LEU A 50 -4.03 -32.02 2.19
N SER A 51 -5.20 -31.63 1.67
CA SER A 51 -6.35 -31.21 2.49
C SER A 51 -7.14 -32.37 3.11
N GLN A 52 -7.01 -33.59 2.55
CA GLN A 52 -7.75 -34.79 2.99
C GLN A 52 -6.98 -35.67 3.98
N ASN A 53 -5.65 -35.56 4.05
CA ASN A 53 -4.91 -36.10 5.18
C ASN A 53 -5.00 -35.11 6.35
N GLY A 54 -6.03 -35.30 7.16
CA GLY A 54 -6.29 -34.53 8.36
C GLY A 54 -5.02 -34.27 9.15
N MET A 55 -4.55 -33.02 9.10
CA MET A 55 -3.73 -32.47 10.15
C MET A 55 -4.57 -32.56 11.42
N SER A 56 -4.31 -33.63 12.17
CA SER A 56 -5.01 -33.96 13.40
C SER A 56 -5.02 -32.71 14.28
N TRP A 57 -6.21 -32.27 14.69
CA TRP A 57 -6.35 -31.16 15.63
C TRP A 57 -5.52 -31.40 16.92
N LEU A 58 -5.20 -32.67 17.24
CA LEU A 58 -4.25 -33.05 18.29
C LEU A 58 -2.78 -32.73 17.96
N GLY A 59 -2.36 -32.81 16.69
CA GLY A 59 -1.01 -32.43 16.27
C GLY A 59 -0.80 -30.91 16.32
N LEU A 60 -1.83 -30.13 15.98
CA LEU A 60 -1.80 -28.67 16.06
C LEU A 60 -1.86 -28.19 17.52
N ALA A 61 -2.70 -28.83 18.35
CA ALA A 61 -2.71 -28.62 19.79
C ALA A 61 -1.39 -29.07 20.45
N GLY A 62 -0.80 -30.18 20.00
CA GLY A 62 0.49 -30.69 20.48
C GLY A 62 1.64 -29.74 20.17
N ILE A 63 1.71 -29.21 18.94
CA ILE A 63 2.70 -28.19 18.56
C ILE A 63 2.48 -26.92 19.39
N ALA A 64 1.24 -26.47 19.59
CA ALA A 64 0.94 -25.32 20.41
C ALA A 64 1.39 -25.51 21.88
N PHE A 65 1.15 -26.67 22.48
CA PHE A 65 1.62 -26.97 23.84
C PHE A 65 3.14 -27.07 23.94
N VAL A 66 3.82 -27.65 22.94
CA VAL A 66 5.30 -27.71 22.92
C VAL A 66 5.91 -26.32 22.76
N VAL A 67 5.35 -25.48 21.89
CA VAL A 67 5.78 -24.10 21.72
C VAL A 67 5.54 -23.30 23.00
N MET A 68 4.38 -23.44 23.63
CA MET A 68 4.08 -22.81 24.92
C MET A 68 5.02 -23.31 26.03
N ALA A 69 5.31 -24.61 26.09
CA ALA A 69 6.25 -25.18 27.05
C ALA A 69 7.68 -24.67 26.82
N ALA A 70 8.11 -24.55 25.57
CA ALA A 70 9.41 -23.97 25.23
C ALA A 70 9.47 -22.48 25.62
N LEU A 71 8.42 -21.70 25.38
CA LEU A 71 8.31 -20.30 25.81
C LEU A 71 8.34 -20.17 27.33
N TYR A 72 7.62 -21.03 28.06
CA TYR A 72 7.67 -21.07 29.52
C TYR A 72 9.02 -21.53 30.05
N LEU A 73 9.70 -22.47 29.41
CA LEU A 73 11.04 -22.92 29.81
C LEU A 73 12.07 -21.83 29.58
N VAL A 74 12.00 -21.12 28.45
CA VAL A 74 12.83 -19.93 28.18
C VAL A 74 12.54 -18.86 29.22
N LYS A 75 11.27 -18.54 29.48
CA LYS A 75 10.88 -17.57 30.51
C LYS A 75 11.41 -17.98 31.89
N LEU A 76 11.23 -19.25 32.28
CA LEU A 76 11.75 -19.79 33.53
C LEU A 76 13.27 -19.68 33.57
N ALA A 77 13.98 -20.00 32.49
CA ALA A 77 15.43 -19.88 32.42
C ALA A 77 15.92 -18.43 32.54
N VAL A 78 15.17 -17.47 32.01
CA VAL A 78 15.42 -16.03 32.20
C VAL A 78 15.14 -15.62 33.65
N ASP A 79 13.95 -15.93 34.16
CA ASP A 79 13.51 -15.56 35.52
C ASP A 79 14.39 -16.21 36.60
N SER A 80 14.89 -17.42 36.35
CA SER A 80 15.80 -18.16 37.25
C SER A 80 17.28 -17.76 37.10
N GLY A 81 17.60 -16.84 36.19
CA GLY A 81 18.96 -16.38 35.92
C GLY A 81 19.87 -17.38 35.19
N TRP A 82 19.36 -18.55 34.79
CA TRP A 82 20.11 -19.55 34.01
C TRP A 82 20.55 -18.99 32.65
N LEU A 83 19.64 -18.25 32.01
CA LEU A 83 19.89 -17.58 30.75
C LEU A 83 20.24 -16.11 31.02
N THR A 84 21.51 -15.86 31.32
CA THR A 84 22.00 -14.49 31.48
C THR A 84 21.77 -13.67 30.21
N PRO A 85 21.63 -12.33 30.28
CA PRO A 85 21.41 -11.49 29.12
C PRO A 85 22.42 -11.73 27.98
N PHE A 86 23.69 -11.93 28.33
CA PHE A 86 24.73 -12.29 27.36
C PHE A 86 24.44 -13.63 26.65
N ARG A 87 24.03 -14.67 27.38
CA ARG A 87 23.68 -15.98 26.81
C ARG A 87 22.45 -15.88 25.89
N GLN A 88 21.47 -15.06 26.26
CA GLN A 88 20.28 -14.81 25.42
C GLN A 88 20.69 -14.23 24.06
N VAL A 89 21.54 -13.20 24.06
CA VAL A 89 22.05 -12.57 22.84
C VAL A 89 22.88 -13.54 21.99
N VAL A 90 23.77 -14.34 22.61
CA VAL A 90 24.57 -15.33 21.88
C VAL A 90 23.71 -16.41 21.25
N LEU A 91 22.72 -16.95 21.97
CA LEU A 91 21.83 -17.98 21.43
C LEU A 91 20.92 -17.45 20.33
N ALA A 92 20.37 -16.25 20.49
CA ALA A 92 19.55 -15.61 19.46
C ALA A 92 20.38 -15.31 18.19
N THR A 93 21.62 -14.86 18.37
CA THR A 93 22.58 -14.67 17.26
C THR A 93 22.85 -15.99 16.54
N ALA A 94 23.16 -17.05 17.30
CA ALA A 94 23.40 -18.38 16.74
C ALA A 94 22.17 -18.91 15.99
N LEU A 95 20.96 -18.70 16.53
CA LEU A 95 19.71 -19.04 15.87
C LEU A 95 19.55 -18.29 14.54
N GLY A 96 19.75 -16.96 14.54
CA GLY A 96 19.67 -16.14 13.33
C GLY A 96 20.60 -16.62 12.22
N PHE A 97 21.88 -16.87 12.55
CA PHE A 97 22.84 -17.45 11.60
C PHE A 97 22.47 -18.87 11.17
N SER A 98 21.98 -19.71 12.08
CA SER A 98 21.60 -21.08 11.75
C SER A 98 20.48 -21.14 10.71
N LEU A 99 19.49 -20.23 10.78
CA LEU A 99 18.42 -20.13 9.79
C LEU A 99 18.95 -19.70 8.42
N ILE A 100 19.86 -18.72 8.37
CA ILE A 100 20.51 -18.28 7.13
C ILE A 100 21.31 -19.43 6.52
N VAL A 101 22.14 -20.12 7.31
CA VAL A 101 22.96 -21.24 6.83
C VAL A 101 22.10 -22.43 6.40
N ALA A 102 21.03 -22.73 7.13
CA ALA A 102 20.08 -23.79 6.78
C ALA A 102 19.46 -23.55 5.39
N ALA A 103 19.15 -22.30 5.05
CA ALA A 103 18.62 -21.93 3.75
C ALA A 103 19.56 -22.27 2.58
N PHE A 104 20.87 -22.28 2.78
CA PHE A 104 21.84 -22.66 1.74
C PHE A 104 22.15 -24.16 1.72
N LYS A 105 21.93 -24.87 2.83
CA LYS A 105 22.23 -26.31 2.95
C LYS A 105 21.05 -27.21 2.57
N ILE A 106 19.83 -26.75 2.80
CA ILE A 106 18.62 -27.52 2.52
C ILE A 106 18.41 -27.57 1.00
N LYS A 107 18.40 -28.79 0.44
CA LYS A 107 18.08 -29.03 -0.97
C LYS A 107 16.59 -29.29 -1.12
N THR A 108 15.77 -28.24 -1.13
CA THR A 108 14.34 -28.31 -1.47
C THR A 108 14.10 -27.94 -2.93
N GLN A 109 13.01 -28.45 -3.51
CA GLN A 109 12.55 -28.03 -4.84
C GLN A 109 11.86 -26.65 -4.79
N ASP A 110 11.28 -26.27 -3.64
CA ASP A 110 10.65 -24.97 -3.43
C ASP A 110 11.66 -23.96 -2.86
N ARG A 111 12.18 -23.09 -3.74
CA ARG A 111 13.13 -22.04 -3.36
C ARG A 111 12.43 -20.83 -2.73
N GLU A 112 11.20 -20.53 -3.14
CA GLU A 112 10.42 -19.42 -2.58
C GLU A 112 10.16 -19.66 -1.09
N TYR A 113 9.72 -20.85 -0.73
CA TYR A 113 9.54 -21.24 0.66
C TYR A 113 10.85 -21.20 1.46
N LEU A 114 11.96 -21.61 0.83
CA LEU A 114 13.27 -21.58 1.47
C LEU A 114 13.76 -20.15 1.76
N SER A 115 13.32 -19.17 0.97
CA SER A 115 13.71 -17.76 1.11
C SER A 115 13.14 -17.07 2.38
N TYR A 116 12.16 -17.69 3.06
CA TYR A 116 11.66 -17.19 4.34
C TYR A 116 12.66 -17.40 5.49
N LEU A 117 13.45 -18.48 5.47
CA LEU A 117 14.45 -18.79 6.51
C LEU A 117 15.51 -17.69 6.66
N PRO A 118 16.20 -17.24 5.60
CA PRO A 118 17.20 -16.19 5.73
C PRO A 118 16.57 -14.84 6.08
N ALA A 119 15.32 -14.57 5.68
CA ALA A 119 14.60 -13.36 6.09
C ALA A 119 14.34 -13.38 7.60
N ALA A 120 13.80 -14.48 8.13
CA ALA A 120 13.61 -14.67 9.56
C ALA A 120 14.94 -14.57 10.34
N GLY A 121 16.01 -15.16 9.80
CA GLY A 121 17.36 -15.05 10.36
C GLY A 121 17.83 -13.60 10.47
N CYS A 122 17.69 -12.79 9.41
CA CYS A 122 18.07 -11.38 9.43
C CYS A 122 17.26 -10.57 10.45
N ILE A 123 15.95 -10.82 10.56
CA ILE A 123 15.07 -10.18 11.55
C ILE A 123 15.54 -10.49 12.97
N ILE A 124 15.84 -11.75 13.27
CA ILE A 124 16.34 -12.18 14.59
C ILE A 124 17.67 -11.50 14.89
N LEU A 125 18.59 -11.40 13.92
CA LEU A 125 19.88 -10.75 14.11
C LEU A 125 19.73 -9.25 14.43
N PHE A 126 18.88 -8.52 13.69
CA PHE A 126 18.59 -7.12 13.99
C PHE A 126 17.91 -6.94 15.37
N LEU A 127 16.94 -7.79 15.70
CA LEU A 127 16.29 -7.81 17.01
C LEU A 127 17.31 -8.06 18.11
N THR A 128 18.26 -8.95 17.89
CA THR A 128 19.32 -9.29 18.85
C THR A 128 20.32 -8.14 19.02
N ALA A 129 20.69 -7.46 17.94
CA ALA A 129 21.59 -6.30 17.95
C ALA A 129 20.98 -5.10 18.70
N LEU A 130 19.69 -4.83 18.49
CA LEU A 130 18.99 -3.76 19.21
C LEU A 130 18.65 -4.16 20.64
N GLY A 131 18.16 -5.38 20.86
CA GLY A 131 17.80 -5.89 22.19
C GLY A 131 18.99 -5.99 23.15
N GLY A 132 20.17 -6.35 22.64
CA GLY A 132 21.41 -6.36 23.43
C GLY A 132 21.75 -4.98 24.01
N CYS A 133 21.46 -3.90 23.28
CA CYS A 133 21.66 -2.53 23.74
C CYS A 133 20.47 -2.00 24.56
N LEU A 134 19.26 -2.01 23.98
CA LEU A 134 18.07 -1.37 24.55
C LEU A 134 17.51 -2.09 25.78
N VAL A 135 17.49 -3.43 25.76
CA VAL A 135 16.90 -4.25 26.83
C VAL A 135 17.96 -4.69 27.82
N HIS A 136 19.07 -5.23 27.31
CA HIS A 136 20.07 -5.89 28.13
C HIS A 136 21.25 -4.99 28.53
N LYS A 137 21.40 -3.80 27.91
CA LYS A 137 22.49 -2.85 28.16
C LYS A 137 23.90 -3.48 28.13
N LEU A 138 24.10 -4.47 27.26
CA LEU A 138 25.37 -5.21 27.15
C LEU A 138 26.46 -4.38 26.46
N TYR A 139 26.07 -3.48 25.58
CA TYR A 139 26.94 -2.60 24.82
C TYR A 139 26.23 -1.28 24.53
N ASP A 140 27.01 -0.28 24.14
CA ASP A 140 26.55 1.07 23.87
C ASP A 140 25.82 1.19 22.51
N PRO A 141 25.10 2.29 22.27
CA PRO A 141 24.34 2.50 21.04
C PRO A 141 25.18 2.42 19.77
N LEU A 142 26.44 2.90 19.81
CA LEU A 142 27.32 2.90 18.65
C LEU A 142 27.66 1.46 18.20
N VAL A 143 27.99 0.57 19.15
CA VAL A 143 28.27 -0.84 18.84
C VAL A 143 27.02 -1.55 18.30
N SER A 144 25.83 -1.22 18.82
CA SER A 144 24.57 -1.75 18.28
C SER A 144 24.36 -1.35 16.82
N LEU A 145 24.62 -0.08 16.46
CA LEU A 145 24.55 0.40 15.08
C LEU A 145 25.58 -0.27 14.17
N LEU A 146 26.80 -0.51 14.65
CA LEU A 146 27.82 -1.24 13.89
C LEU A 146 27.37 -2.66 13.57
N PHE A 147 26.78 -3.38 14.54
CA PHE A 147 26.18 -4.69 14.28
C PHE A 147 25.05 -4.61 13.26
N CYS A 148 24.15 -3.62 13.37
CA CYS A 148 23.10 -3.41 12.37
C CYS A 148 23.67 -3.13 10.97
N GLY A 149 24.76 -2.37 10.86
CA GLY A 149 25.47 -2.15 9.61
C GLY A 149 26.06 -3.44 9.02
N LEU A 150 26.68 -4.29 9.84
CA LEU A 150 27.20 -5.59 9.40
C LEU A 150 26.07 -6.53 8.95
N ILE A 151 24.96 -6.58 9.69
CA ILE A 151 23.78 -7.38 9.32
C ILE A 151 23.20 -6.87 8.00
N SER A 152 23.17 -5.56 7.80
CA SER A 152 22.71 -4.92 6.56
C SER A 152 23.56 -5.29 5.35
N ILE A 153 24.89 -5.28 5.49
CA ILE A 153 25.81 -5.80 4.47
C ILE A 153 25.51 -7.28 4.20
N GLY A 154 25.29 -8.08 5.26
CA GLY A 154 24.86 -9.47 5.16
C GLY A 154 23.58 -9.64 4.35
N CYS A 155 22.57 -8.80 4.55
CA CYS A 155 21.32 -8.83 3.79
C CYS A 155 21.56 -8.59 2.30
N ILE A 156 22.42 -7.63 1.94
CA ILE A 156 22.80 -7.35 0.55
C ILE A 156 23.52 -8.57 -0.07
N LEU A 157 24.44 -9.20 0.65
CA LEU A 157 25.21 -10.36 0.17
C LEU A 157 24.35 -11.63 0.04
N ILE A 158 23.45 -11.88 0.99
CA ILE A 158 22.51 -13.00 0.96
C ILE A 158 21.57 -12.84 -0.24
N TYR A 159 21.11 -11.62 -0.46
CA TYR A 159 20.23 -11.29 -1.57
C TYR A 159 20.85 -11.64 -2.93
N ASP A 160 22.10 -11.25 -3.17
CA ASP A 160 22.85 -11.58 -4.42
C ASP A 160 22.84 -13.08 -4.76
N ARG A 161 22.73 -13.94 -3.74
CA ARG A 161 22.73 -15.40 -3.90
C ARG A 161 21.35 -16.03 -4.01
N LEU A 162 20.31 -15.43 -3.44
CA LEU A 162 18.99 -16.04 -3.32
C LEU A 162 17.91 -15.42 -4.22
N LEU A 163 18.07 -14.18 -4.73
CA LEU A 163 17.24 -13.54 -5.77
C LEU A 163 15.69 -13.67 -5.64
N LEU A 164 15.15 -13.87 -4.43
CA LEU A 164 13.73 -14.18 -4.26
C LEU A 164 12.96 -13.05 -3.58
N PHE A 165 11.82 -12.68 -4.17
CA PHE A 165 10.94 -11.60 -3.71
C PHE A 165 10.40 -11.79 -2.28
N PRO A 166 10.00 -13.00 -1.83
CA PRO A 166 9.48 -13.19 -0.48
C PRO A 166 10.50 -12.88 0.62
N TYR A 167 11.79 -13.19 0.41
CA TYR A 167 12.88 -12.81 1.32
C TYR A 167 12.91 -11.28 1.53
N LEU A 168 12.87 -10.53 0.44
CA LEU A 168 12.99 -9.06 0.45
C LEU A 168 11.81 -8.39 1.11
N LEU A 169 10.60 -8.90 0.84
CA LEU A 169 9.40 -8.36 1.46
C LEU A 169 9.42 -8.61 2.97
N LEU A 170 9.68 -9.85 3.39
CA LEU A 170 9.63 -10.22 4.81
C LEU A 170 10.74 -9.55 5.62
N SER A 171 11.98 -9.54 5.11
CA SER A 171 13.11 -8.89 5.78
C SER A 171 12.93 -7.38 5.90
N ASN A 172 12.39 -6.72 4.87
CA ASN A 172 12.11 -5.28 4.89
C ASN A 172 11.05 -4.91 5.93
N ILE A 173 9.88 -5.55 5.86
CA ILE A 173 8.79 -5.33 6.83
C ILE A 173 9.29 -5.63 8.25
N GLY A 174 9.96 -6.77 8.43
CA GLY A 174 10.49 -7.18 9.72
C GLY A 174 11.48 -6.17 10.29
N ALA A 175 12.44 -5.69 9.48
CA ALA A 175 13.45 -4.73 9.93
C ALA A 175 12.83 -3.44 10.51
N TYR A 176 11.83 -2.85 9.83
CA TYR A 176 11.18 -1.63 10.33
C TYR A 176 10.28 -1.86 11.55
N LEU A 177 9.75 -3.08 11.74
CA LEU A 177 8.89 -3.41 12.88
C LEU A 177 9.66 -3.76 14.16
N ILE A 178 10.95 -4.06 14.08
CA ILE A 178 11.76 -4.50 15.23
C ILE A 178 11.70 -3.55 16.44
N PRO A 179 11.84 -2.22 16.28
CA PRO A 179 11.85 -1.32 17.45
C PRO A 179 10.57 -1.36 18.28
N PHE A 180 9.43 -1.74 17.70
CA PHE A 180 8.15 -1.83 18.41
C PHE A 180 8.05 -3.02 19.37
N PHE A 181 8.98 -3.98 19.30
CA PHE A 181 9.09 -5.08 20.27
C PHE A 181 9.73 -4.64 21.59
N PHE A 182 10.35 -3.46 21.65
CA PHE A 182 11.02 -2.94 22.84
C PHE A 182 10.14 -1.90 23.53
N SER A 183 9.20 -2.35 24.37
CA SER A 183 8.35 -1.44 25.15
C SER A 183 9.16 -0.75 26.26
N GLY A 184 9.11 0.59 26.31
CA GLY A 184 9.64 1.39 27.43
C GLY A 184 11.10 1.84 27.36
N ALA A 185 11.89 1.37 26.39
CA ALA A 185 13.31 1.75 26.21
C ALA A 185 13.53 2.49 24.88
N ILE A 186 12.78 3.57 24.63
CA ILE A 186 12.89 4.31 23.38
C ILE A 186 14.07 5.28 23.47
N GLN A 187 15.27 4.82 23.10
CA GLN A 187 16.33 5.72 22.65
C GLN A 187 16.01 6.10 21.20
N ALA A 188 15.23 7.17 21.04
CA ALA A 188 14.70 7.58 19.74
C ALA A 188 15.82 7.81 18.72
N ASP A 189 16.92 8.46 19.13
CA ASP A 189 18.09 8.67 18.28
C ASP A 189 18.73 7.36 17.76
N LEU A 190 18.94 6.36 18.62
CA LEU A 190 19.47 5.06 18.20
C LEU A 190 18.54 4.38 17.18
N ILE A 191 17.24 4.40 17.44
CA ILE A 191 16.23 3.77 16.57
C ILE A 191 16.14 4.51 15.22
N GLN A 192 16.22 5.84 15.21
CA GLN A 192 16.18 6.64 13.99
C GLN A 192 17.44 6.45 13.14
N ASN A 193 18.63 6.38 13.77
CA ASN A 193 19.87 5.99 13.09
C ASN A 193 19.80 4.58 12.51
N TYR A 194 19.22 3.63 13.25
CA TYR A 194 18.96 2.29 12.76
C TYR A 194 18.08 2.31 11.50
N PHE A 195 17.00 3.09 11.49
CA PHE A 195 16.14 3.22 10.30
C PHE A 195 16.87 3.83 9.10
N LEU A 196 17.84 4.73 9.29
CA LEU A 196 18.68 5.21 8.18
C LEU A 196 19.53 4.09 7.57
N VAL A 197 20.18 3.28 8.41
CA VAL A 197 20.97 2.12 7.96
C VAL A 197 20.09 1.17 7.15
N VAL A 198 18.89 0.85 7.66
CA VAL A 198 17.92 -0.01 6.97
C VAL A 198 17.43 0.63 5.65
N SER A 199 17.20 1.94 5.64
CA SER A 199 16.77 2.69 4.44
C SER A 199 17.81 2.63 3.33
N VAL A 200 19.09 2.86 3.65
CA VAL A 200 20.20 2.74 2.69
C VAL A 200 20.26 1.31 2.16
N THR A 201 20.15 0.32 3.05
CA THR A 201 20.24 -1.11 2.70
C THR A 201 19.22 -1.51 1.65
N TYR A 202 17.93 -1.25 1.91
CA TYR A 202 16.87 -1.64 0.97
C TYR A 202 16.84 -0.77 -0.28
N THR A 203 17.32 0.47 -0.21
CA THR A 203 17.52 1.31 -1.41
C THR A 203 18.63 0.74 -2.31
N VAL A 204 19.77 0.34 -1.73
CA VAL A 204 20.86 -0.31 -2.45
C VAL A 204 20.38 -1.62 -3.07
N ILE A 205 19.69 -2.47 -2.31
CA ILE A 205 19.12 -3.72 -2.82
C ILE A 205 18.15 -3.43 -3.98
N ALA A 206 17.25 -2.46 -3.83
CA ALA A 206 16.30 -2.07 -4.88
C ALA A 206 16.99 -1.56 -6.15
N VAL A 207 18.11 -0.85 -6.01
CA VAL A 207 18.94 -0.39 -7.13
C VAL A 207 19.64 -1.56 -7.82
N ILE A 208 20.25 -2.47 -7.07
CA ILE A 208 20.90 -3.68 -7.61
C ILE A 208 19.86 -4.54 -8.37
N LEU A 209 18.64 -4.58 -7.87
CA LEU A 209 17.54 -5.36 -8.43
C LEU A 209 16.83 -4.76 -9.63
N GLU A 210 17.08 -3.49 -9.91
CA GLU A 210 16.21 -2.72 -10.80
C GLU A 210 14.72 -2.80 -10.37
N SER A 211 14.46 -2.93 -9.07
CA SER A 211 13.12 -3.18 -8.51
C SER A 211 12.62 -1.98 -7.72
N ARG A 212 11.83 -1.15 -8.41
CA ARG A 212 11.15 0.00 -7.83
C ARG A 212 10.16 -0.33 -6.70
N PRO A 213 9.36 -1.41 -6.77
CA PRO A 213 8.41 -1.74 -5.69
C PRO A 213 9.09 -1.91 -4.33
N ILE A 214 10.29 -2.48 -4.29
CA ILE A 214 11.03 -2.68 -3.04
C ILE A 214 11.41 -1.34 -2.42
N ASN A 215 11.88 -0.40 -3.24
CA ASN A 215 12.21 0.95 -2.79
C ASN A 215 10.98 1.68 -2.23
N VAL A 216 9.84 1.55 -2.91
CA VAL A 216 8.57 2.16 -2.48
C VAL A 216 8.07 1.56 -1.17
N ILE A 217 8.08 0.22 -1.05
CA ILE A 217 7.67 -0.46 0.19
C ILE A 217 8.57 -0.05 1.35
N ALA A 218 9.89 -0.06 1.16
CA ALA A 218 10.84 0.40 2.16
C ALA A 218 10.56 1.85 2.59
N ALA A 219 10.27 2.74 1.63
CA ALA A 219 9.95 4.13 1.91
C ALA A 219 8.69 4.28 2.77
N TYR A 220 7.60 3.55 2.46
CA TYR A 220 6.39 3.61 3.29
C TYR A 220 6.65 3.21 4.74
N PHE A 221 7.34 2.09 4.95
CA PHE A 221 7.67 1.64 6.30
C PHE A 221 8.60 2.62 7.01
N ALA A 222 9.68 3.05 6.36
CA ALA A 222 10.63 4.00 6.94
C ALA A 222 9.96 5.30 7.39
N LEU A 223 9.15 5.91 6.50
CA LEU A 223 8.46 7.16 6.80
C LEU A 223 7.45 6.99 7.94
N PHE A 224 6.66 5.92 7.92
CA PHE A 224 5.67 5.65 8.95
C PHE A 224 6.29 5.38 10.32
N THR A 225 7.31 4.51 10.39
CA THR A 225 7.93 4.16 11.66
C THR A 225 8.76 5.31 12.23
N THR A 226 9.45 6.08 11.38
CA THR A 226 10.18 7.28 11.79
C THR A 226 9.24 8.34 12.34
N ALA A 227 8.07 8.55 11.71
CA ALA A 227 7.07 9.46 12.24
C ALA A 227 6.53 9.01 13.60
N ILE A 228 6.22 7.72 13.79
CA ILE A 228 5.74 7.23 15.10
C ILE A 228 6.78 7.46 16.19
N ILE A 229 8.06 7.14 15.92
CA ILE A 229 9.14 7.34 16.90
C ILE A 229 9.40 8.83 17.12
N GLY A 230 9.39 9.66 16.07
CA GLY A 230 9.59 11.10 16.20
C GLY A 230 8.46 11.79 16.99
N PHE A 231 7.20 11.40 16.78
CA PHE A 231 6.07 11.97 17.52
C PHE A 231 5.93 11.42 18.95
N SER A 232 6.48 10.25 19.25
CA SER A 232 6.48 9.69 20.61
C SER A 232 7.55 10.32 21.52
N ALA A 233 8.49 11.07 20.95
CA ALA A 233 9.51 11.83 21.67
C ALA A 233 9.35 13.36 21.46
N PRO A 234 8.42 14.04 22.19
CA PRO A 234 8.15 15.46 21.97
C PRO A 234 9.33 16.41 22.24
N GLY A 235 10.36 15.97 22.98
CA GLY A 235 11.60 16.74 23.16
C GLY A 235 12.51 16.74 21.93
N GLU A 236 12.26 15.86 20.95
CA GLU A 236 13.15 15.58 19.83
C GLU A 236 12.43 15.73 18.46
N LEU A 237 11.36 16.52 18.37
CA LEU A 237 10.62 16.71 17.10
C LEU A 237 11.53 17.17 15.95
N SER A 238 12.53 18.01 16.23
CA SER A 238 13.49 18.49 15.23
C SER A 238 14.34 17.36 14.66
N ALA A 239 14.72 16.39 15.50
CA ALA A 239 15.41 15.19 15.05
C ALA A 239 14.46 14.38 14.16
N GLY A 240 13.22 14.16 14.59
CA GLY A 240 12.19 13.46 13.82
C GLY A 240 12.03 14.00 12.39
N ALA A 241 11.90 15.33 12.22
CA ALA A 241 11.85 15.99 10.91
C ALA A 241 13.14 15.74 10.10
N THR A 242 14.31 15.91 10.74
CA THR A 242 15.61 15.73 10.09
C THR A 242 15.78 14.30 9.55
N TYR A 243 15.45 13.29 10.34
CA TYR A 243 15.54 11.89 9.91
C TYR A 243 14.55 11.56 8.80
N LEU A 244 13.33 12.11 8.84
CA LEU A 244 12.35 11.94 7.78
C LEU A 244 12.85 12.55 6.45
N GLY A 245 13.42 13.77 6.50
CA GLY A 245 14.06 14.42 5.36
C GLY A 245 15.24 13.63 4.79
N LEU A 246 16.11 13.09 5.65
CA LEU A 246 17.24 12.24 5.23
C LEU A 246 16.76 10.97 4.52
N GLN A 247 15.73 10.31 5.04
CA GLN A 247 15.12 9.14 4.40
C GLN A 247 14.51 9.48 3.05
N ALA A 248 13.82 10.61 2.93
CA ALA A 248 13.30 11.07 1.65
C ALA A 248 14.42 11.27 0.63
N ILE A 249 15.54 11.86 1.02
CA ILE A 249 16.73 12.01 0.15
C ILE A 249 17.24 10.64 -0.32
N ILE A 250 17.34 9.66 0.59
CA ILE A 250 17.79 8.29 0.25
C ILE A 250 16.86 7.66 -0.80
N PHE A 251 15.55 7.66 -0.57
CA PHE A 251 14.58 6.99 -1.46
C PHE A 251 14.36 7.71 -2.79
N ILE A 252 14.38 9.06 -2.78
CA ILE A 252 14.38 9.88 -4.00
C ILE A 252 15.66 9.60 -4.79
N GLY A 253 16.82 9.57 -4.13
CA GLY A 253 18.11 9.24 -4.73
C GLY A 253 18.12 7.89 -5.43
N GLY A 254 17.62 6.83 -4.78
CA GLY A 254 17.47 5.50 -5.38
C GLY A 254 16.57 5.50 -6.61
N THR A 255 15.45 6.23 -6.56
CA THR A 255 14.50 6.35 -7.68
C THR A 255 15.09 7.12 -8.86
N LEU A 256 15.82 8.20 -8.60
CA LEU A 256 16.52 8.99 -9.61
C LEU A 256 17.66 8.20 -10.25
N TYR A 257 18.44 7.47 -9.45
CA TYR A 257 19.50 6.60 -9.95
C TYR A 257 18.93 5.56 -10.93
N HIS A 258 17.86 4.87 -10.57
CA HIS A 258 17.19 3.92 -11.46
C HIS A 258 16.73 4.57 -12.77
N THR A 259 16.24 5.80 -12.70
CA THR A 259 15.71 6.51 -13.88
C THR A 259 16.82 7.01 -14.80
N LEU A 260 17.90 7.54 -14.23
CA LEU A 260 19.01 8.14 -14.97
C LEU A 260 20.00 7.09 -15.48
N SER A 261 20.40 6.15 -14.61
CA SER A 261 21.41 5.14 -14.94
C SER A 261 20.88 4.08 -15.90
N LEU A 262 19.63 3.64 -15.73
CA LEU A 262 19.02 2.62 -16.59
C LEU A 262 18.27 3.24 -17.79
N LYS A 263 18.15 4.57 -17.86
CA LYS A 263 17.36 5.31 -18.87
C LYS A 263 15.90 4.84 -18.98
N GLN A 264 15.38 4.23 -17.93
CA GLN A 264 14.00 3.75 -17.89
C GLN A 264 13.16 4.73 -17.07
N PRO A 265 12.29 5.56 -17.66
CA PRO A 265 11.37 6.40 -16.89
C PRO A 265 10.37 5.56 -16.08
N LEU A 266 9.70 6.18 -15.12
CA LEU A 266 8.59 5.56 -14.38
C LEU A 266 7.47 5.19 -15.35
N ARG A 267 7.04 3.92 -15.34
CA ARG A 267 5.83 3.49 -16.03
C ARG A 267 4.60 4.07 -15.31
N THR A 268 3.50 4.25 -16.02
CA THR A 268 2.25 4.81 -15.47
C THR A 268 1.81 4.07 -14.20
N GLU A 269 1.75 2.74 -14.24
CA GLU A 269 1.36 1.90 -13.10
C GLU A 269 2.29 2.06 -11.89
N GLN A 270 3.60 2.17 -12.14
CA GLN A 270 4.59 2.35 -11.07
C GLN A 270 4.51 3.75 -10.47
N SER A 271 4.30 4.77 -11.30
CA SER A 271 4.21 6.17 -10.87
C SER A 271 3.03 6.42 -9.92
N LEU A 272 1.94 5.65 -10.05
CA LEU A 272 0.78 5.73 -9.16
C LEU A 272 1.12 5.43 -7.70
N ALA A 273 2.06 4.51 -7.42
CA ALA A 273 2.47 4.18 -6.05
C ALA A 273 3.27 5.31 -5.38
N TYR A 274 3.94 6.15 -6.17
CA TYR A 274 4.71 7.31 -5.69
C TYR A 274 3.81 8.50 -5.35
N PHE A 275 2.62 8.62 -5.93
CA PHE A 275 1.70 9.72 -5.61
C PHE A 275 1.30 9.76 -4.13
N PRO A 276 0.71 8.69 -3.55
CA PRO A 276 0.43 8.68 -2.12
C PRO A 276 1.69 8.75 -1.27
N LEU A 277 2.83 8.24 -1.74
CA LEU A 277 4.09 8.28 -1.01
C LEU A 277 4.61 9.72 -0.84
N ILE A 278 4.59 10.52 -1.91
CA ILE A 278 5.01 11.94 -1.89
C ILE A 278 4.10 12.73 -0.94
N LEU A 279 2.79 12.51 -1.02
CA LEU A 279 1.83 13.19 -0.15
C LEU A 279 1.95 12.74 1.31
N PHE A 280 2.25 11.47 1.53
CA PHE A 280 2.48 10.91 2.87
C PHE A 280 3.73 11.50 3.51
N PHE A 281 4.86 11.53 2.78
CA PHE A 281 6.06 12.24 3.22
C PHE A 281 5.77 13.70 3.54
N TYR A 282 5.13 14.41 2.60
CA TYR A 282 4.76 15.82 2.77
C TYR A 282 3.92 16.06 4.02
N GLY A 283 2.86 15.27 4.22
CA GLY A 283 1.96 15.45 5.37
C GLY A 283 2.67 15.20 6.70
N LEU A 284 3.54 14.18 6.75
CA LEU A 284 4.35 13.89 7.94
C LEU A 284 5.36 15.01 8.22
N GLU A 285 6.13 15.43 7.22
CA GLU A 285 7.15 16.47 7.36
C GLU A 285 6.51 17.81 7.74
N TYR A 286 5.43 18.19 7.06
CA TYR A 286 4.64 19.38 7.39
C TYR A 286 4.16 19.32 8.84
N SER A 287 3.67 18.17 9.31
CA SER A 287 3.20 18.01 10.70
C SER A 287 4.31 18.19 11.73
N PHE A 288 5.56 17.82 11.42
CA PHE A 288 6.70 18.13 12.29
C PHE A 288 7.04 19.61 12.26
N ILE A 289 7.17 20.20 11.07
CA ILE A 289 7.56 21.60 10.89
C ILE A 289 6.50 22.53 11.48
N ASP A 290 5.21 22.27 11.28
CA ASP A 290 4.10 23.06 11.82
C ASP A 290 4.08 23.08 13.36
N ARG A 291 4.48 21.97 14.01
CA ARG A 291 4.62 21.92 15.47
C ARG A 291 5.85 22.65 16.00
N LEU A 292 6.93 22.70 15.22
CA LEU A 292 8.19 23.34 15.59
C LEU A 292 8.19 24.85 15.29
N TYR A 293 7.73 25.20 14.08
CA TYR A 293 7.78 26.52 13.48
C TYR A 293 6.51 26.76 12.63
N PRO A 294 5.35 27.04 13.26
CA PRO A 294 4.07 27.21 12.55
C PRO A 294 4.12 28.25 11.42
N GLU A 295 4.80 29.37 11.65
CA GLU A 295 4.93 30.43 10.65
C GLU A 295 5.80 30.03 9.45
N ALA A 296 6.76 29.12 9.64
CA ALA A 296 7.65 28.66 8.58
C ALA A 296 7.09 27.47 7.78
N ALA A 297 6.16 26.71 8.36
CA ALA A 297 5.56 25.52 7.75
C ALA A 297 4.97 25.72 6.34
N PRO A 298 4.16 26.77 6.06
CA PRO A 298 3.65 26.99 4.71
C PRO A 298 4.77 27.31 3.71
N PHE A 299 5.83 28.01 4.12
CA PHE A 299 6.97 28.30 3.24
C PHE A 299 7.80 27.05 2.96
N ALA A 300 7.98 26.17 3.95
CA ALA A 300 8.60 24.87 3.76
C ALA A 300 7.80 24.00 2.77
N ALA A 301 6.47 24.02 2.84
CA ALA A 301 5.59 23.33 1.90
C ALA A 301 5.74 23.86 0.46
N VAL A 302 5.77 25.19 0.29
CA VAL A 302 6.06 25.81 -1.02
C VAL A 302 7.45 25.40 -1.52
N GLY A 303 8.46 25.41 -0.65
CA GLY A 303 9.81 24.94 -0.96
C GLY A 303 9.82 23.49 -1.45
N PHE A 304 9.08 22.59 -0.79
CA PHE A 304 8.97 21.19 -1.20
C PHE A 304 8.32 21.04 -2.59
N ALA A 305 7.26 21.79 -2.89
CA ALA A 305 6.65 21.79 -4.23
C ALA A 305 7.64 22.28 -5.30
N VAL A 306 8.43 23.32 -5.00
CA VAL A 306 9.50 23.80 -5.89
C VAL A 306 10.55 22.72 -6.14
N VAL A 307 10.98 21.99 -5.12
CA VAL A 307 11.93 20.87 -5.26
C VAL A 307 11.39 19.80 -6.21
N LEU A 308 10.12 19.41 -6.10
CA LEU A 308 9.50 18.44 -7.03
C LEU A 308 9.53 18.94 -8.49
N LEU A 309 9.23 20.22 -8.72
CA LEU A 309 9.27 20.83 -10.05
C LEU A 309 10.69 20.95 -10.60
N VAL A 310 11.68 21.26 -9.76
CA VAL A 310 13.09 21.30 -10.14
C VAL A 310 13.59 19.91 -10.53
N ILE A 311 13.24 18.87 -9.76
CA ILE A 311 13.56 17.47 -10.10
C ILE A 311 12.95 17.09 -11.45
N TYR A 312 11.67 17.42 -11.68
CA TYR A 312 11.01 17.19 -12.98
C TYR A 312 11.73 17.91 -14.12
N ALA A 313 12.05 19.19 -13.96
CA ALA A 313 12.75 19.98 -14.98
C ALA A 313 14.16 19.44 -15.26
N ALA A 314 14.89 19.01 -14.22
CA ALA A 314 16.21 18.39 -14.35
C ALA A 314 16.15 17.06 -15.11
N LEU A 315 15.17 16.20 -14.81
CA LEU A 315 14.95 14.93 -15.51
C LEU A 315 14.63 15.16 -16.99
N LYS A 316 13.74 16.10 -17.31
CA LYS A 316 13.37 16.43 -18.69
C LYS A 316 14.53 16.97 -19.52
N ARG A 317 15.49 17.66 -18.89
CA ARG A 317 16.72 18.13 -19.55
C ARG A 317 17.74 17.02 -19.79
N ARG A 318 17.80 16.01 -18.92
CA ARG A 318 18.78 14.91 -18.99
C ARG A 318 18.32 13.72 -19.85
N LEU A 319 17.02 13.57 -20.05
CA LEU A 319 16.45 12.52 -20.90
C LEU A 319 16.30 13.02 -22.35
N PRO A 320 16.29 12.10 -23.34
CA PRO A 320 16.02 12.45 -24.74
C PRO A 320 14.70 13.22 -24.88
N LYS A 321 14.64 14.23 -25.78
CA LYS A 321 13.50 15.15 -25.92
C LYS A 321 12.15 14.47 -26.20
N ASP A 322 12.17 13.29 -26.81
CA ASP A 322 10.97 12.53 -27.16
C ASP A 322 10.51 11.57 -26.03
N THR A 323 11.23 11.55 -24.90
CA THR A 323 10.89 10.70 -23.76
C THR A 323 9.65 11.24 -23.05
N VAL A 324 8.53 10.54 -23.20
CA VAL A 324 7.34 10.80 -22.40
C VAL A 324 7.61 10.36 -20.96
N LEU A 325 7.29 11.23 -19.99
CA LEU A 325 7.41 10.96 -18.56
C LEU A 325 6.01 10.72 -17.98
N PRO A 326 5.56 9.47 -17.79
CA PRO A 326 4.28 9.19 -17.12
C PRO A 326 4.19 9.79 -15.70
N SER A 327 5.33 9.96 -15.03
CA SER A 327 5.41 10.60 -13.71
C SER A 327 5.17 12.11 -13.74
N GLU A 328 5.06 12.74 -14.91
CA GLU A 328 4.74 14.17 -15.04
C GLU A 328 3.43 14.51 -14.34
N ASP A 329 2.36 13.77 -14.65
CA ASP A 329 1.04 14.06 -14.11
C ASP A 329 1.02 13.83 -12.58
N ILE A 330 1.79 12.85 -12.09
CA ILE A 330 1.95 12.58 -10.66
C ILE A 330 2.68 13.74 -9.94
N LEU A 331 3.83 14.17 -10.46
CA LEU A 331 4.62 15.24 -9.86
C LEU A 331 3.86 16.58 -9.87
N LEU A 332 3.21 16.90 -10.98
CA LEU A 332 2.39 18.11 -11.10
C LEU A 332 1.18 18.06 -10.17
N SER A 333 0.50 16.91 -10.06
CA SER A 333 -0.64 16.75 -9.15
C SER A 333 -0.22 16.87 -7.69
N SER A 334 0.90 16.24 -7.30
CA SER A 334 1.45 16.37 -5.94
C SER A 334 1.82 17.81 -5.63
N ALA A 335 2.61 18.47 -6.50
CA ALA A 335 3.01 19.86 -6.30
C ALA A 335 1.79 20.80 -6.23
N THR A 336 0.77 20.55 -7.04
CA THR A 336 -0.46 21.34 -7.02
C THR A 336 -1.22 21.17 -5.72
N LEU A 337 -1.35 19.94 -5.20
CA LEU A 337 -2.03 19.69 -3.94
C LEU A 337 -1.28 20.32 -2.76
N ILE A 338 0.05 20.23 -2.76
CA ILE A 338 0.92 20.85 -1.75
C ILE A 338 0.80 22.38 -1.79
N LEU A 339 0.84 22.99 -2.98
CA LEU A 339 0.66 24.44 -3.13
C LEU A 339 -0.75 24.88 -2.74
N THR A 340 -1.77 24.09 -3.06
CA THR A 340 -3.14 24.35 -2.61
C THR A 340 -3.20 24.31 -1.07
N HIS A 341 -2.58 23.32 -0.44
CA HIS A 341 -2.47 23.29 1.03
C HIS A 341 -1.78 24.54 1.59
N ALA A 342 -0.55 24.81 1.16
CA ALA A 342 0.26 25.89 1.71
C ALA A 342 -0.34 27.28 1.44
N VAL A 343 -0.72 27.55 0.19
CA VAL A 343 -1.14 28.89 -0.24
C VAL A 343 -2.61 29.12 0.08
N TYR A 344 -3.48 28.21 -0.31
CA TYR A 344 -4.92 28.40 -0.18
C TYR A 344 -5.41 28.14 1.25
N PHE A 345 -4.99 27.06 1.90
CA PHE A 345 -5.52 26.71 3.24
C PHE A 345 -4.77 27.37 4.40
N VAL A 346 -3.46 27.59 4.26
CA VAL A 346 -2.65 28.10 5.39
C VAL A 346 -2.34 29.59 5.26
N LEU A 347 -1.84 30.05 4.10
CA LEU A 347 -1.43 31.45 3.92
C LEU A 347 -2.59 32.41 3.61
N THR A 348 -3.71 31.93 3.08
CA THR A 348 -4.84 32.79 2.72
C THR A 348 -5.71 33.04 3.96
N PRO A 349 -5.89 34.32 4.38
CA PRO A 349 -6.76 34.64 5.50
C PRO A 349 -8.20 34.16 5.26
N ASP A 350 -8.88 33.72 6.33
CA ASP A 350 -10.23 33.13 6.27
C ASP A 350 -11.26 34.01 5.55
N ILE A 351 -11.11 35.33 5.63
CA ILE A 351 -11.99 36.32 4.96
C ILE A 351 -11.92 36.19 3.43
N TYR A 352 -10.76 35.86 2.88
CA TYR A 352 -10.53 35.81 1.43
C TYR A 352 -10.70 34.40 0.84
N GLN A 353 -10.67 33.35 1.64
CA GLN A 353 -10.80 31.97 1.17
C GLN A 353 -12.08 31.73 0.32
N PRO A 354 -13.29 32.18 0.72
CA PRO A 354 -14.50 31.97 -0.08
C PRO A 354 -14.47 32.68 -1.43
N LEU A 355 -13.89 33.89 -1.50
CA LEU A 355 -13.74 34.66 -2.73
C LEU A 355 -12.74 33.99 -3.68
N LEU A 356 -11.61 33.55 -3.12
CA LEU A 356 -10.59 32.81 -3.85
C LEU A 356 -11.13 31.47 -4.39
N PHE A 357 -11.98 30.79 -3.62
CA PHE A 357 -12.68 29.58 -4.06
C PHE A 357 -13.54 29.83 -5.29
N ILE A 358 -14.40 30.86 -5.24
CA ILE A 358 -15.31 31.21 -6.34
C ILE A 358 -14.49 31.60 -7.58
N ALA A 359 -13.41 32.37 -7.41
CA ALA A 359 -12.52 32.73 -8.51
C ALA A 359 -11.86 31.51 -9.15
N LEU A 360 -11.26 30.61 -8.34
CA LEU A 360 -10.60 29.40 -8.83
C LEU A 360 -11.59 28.41 -9.47
N ALA A 361 -12.78 28.25 -8.90
CA ALA A 361 -13.84 27.42 -9.46
C ALA A 361 -14.38 28.00 -10.78
N GLY A 362 -14.59 29.32 -10.85
CA GLY A 362 -14.99 30.01 -12.08
C GLY A 362 -13.94 29.90 -13.18
N ILE A 363 -12.66 30.10 -12.84
CA ILE A 363 -11.52 29.86 -13.73
C ILE A 363 -11.53 28.41 -14.22
N ALA A 364 -11.61 27.43 -13.33
CA ALA A 364 -11.60 26.02 -13.68
C ALA A 364 -12.77 25.64 -14.60
N LEU A 365 -13.99 26.14 -14.34
CA LEU A 365 -15.18 25.90 -15.15
C LEU A 365 -15.11 26.56 -16.52
N TYR A 366 -14.71 27.84 -16.58
CA TYR A 366 -14.51 28.57 -17.83
C TYR A 366 -13.52 27.84 -18.74
N PHE A 367 -12.39 27.40 -18.16
CA PHE A 367 -11.34 26.70 -18.90
C PHE A 367 -11.65 25.23 -19.19
N TYR A 368 -12.55 24.59 -18.44
CA TYR A 368 -13.04 23.24 -18.75
C TYR A 368 -13.96 23.24 -19.98
N HIS A 369 -14.79 24.28 -20.12
CA HIS A 369 -15.81 24.35 -21.17
C HIS A 369 -15.30 24.87 -22.53
N ASN A 370 -14.34 25.81 -22.55
CA ASN A 370 -14.00 26.60 -23.76
C ASN A 370 -12.72 26.14 -24.53
N ALA A 371 -12.35 24.87 -24.49
CA ALA A 371 -10.94 24.47 -24.60
C ALA A 371 -10.47 23.81 -25.93
N THR A 372 -10.26 24.57 -27.01
CA THR A 372 -9.24 24.25 -28.04
C THR A 372 -7.92 24.94 -27.69
N TRP A 373 -7.04 24.27 -26.95
CA TRP A 373 -5.80 24.88 -26.44
C TRP A 373 -4.64 24.75 -27.43
N PRO A 374 -3.81 25.79 -27.59
CA PRO A 374 -2.51 25.67 -28.24
C PRO A 374 -1.62 24.69 -27.45
N LYS A 375 -0.82 23.88 -28.16
CA LYS A 375 0.08 22.86 -27.58
C LYS A 375 1.02 23.43 -26.51
N ASN A 376 1.34 24.72 -26.60
CA ASN A 376 2.28 25.43 -25.72
C ASN A 376 1.72 25.68 -24.31
N TRP A 377 0.41 25.59 -24.12
CA TRP A 377 -0.29 25.83 -22.85
C TRP A 377 -0.77 24.54 -22.17
N GLU A 378 -0.30 23.38 -22.64
CA GLU A 378 -0.69 22.07 -22.12
C GLU A 378 -0.35 21.92 -20.63
N LEU A 379 0.82 22.40 -20.21
CA LEU A 379 1.25 22.39 -18.80
C LEU A 379 0.29 23.20 -17.91
N PHE A 380 -0.07 24.41 -18.35
CA PHE A 380 -0.99 25.27 -17.62
C PHE A 380 -2.40 24.66 -17.50
N ARG A 381 -2.88 24.01 -18.57
CA ARG A 381 -4.14 23.24 -18.55
C ARG A 381 -4.10 22.10 -17.53
N LYS A 382 -3.00 21.35 -17.48
CA LYS A 382 -2.81 20.27 -16.50
C LYS A 382 -2.83 20.81 -15.07
N ILE A 383 -2.14 21.92 -14.82
CA ILE A 383 -2.11 22.59 -13.51
C ILE A 383 -3.52 23.02 -13.09
N LEU A 384 -4.29 23.70 -13.95
CA LEU A 384 -5.66 24.13 -13.61
C LEU A 384 -6.60 22.96 -13.30
N LYS A 385 -6.52 21.87 -14.06
CA LYS A 385 -7.27 20.64 -13.76
C LYS A 385 -6.86 20.04 -12.42
N ALA A 386 -5.57 20.02 -12.12
CA ALA A 386 -5.04 19.53 -10.86
C ALA A 386 -5.49 20.40 -9.67
N ILE A 387 -5.54 21.73 -9.83
CA ILE A 387 -6.07 22.66 -8.80
C ILE A 387 -7.54 22.37 -8.56
N GLY A 388 -8.34 22.30 -9.63
CA GLY A 388 -9.77 22.00 -9.52
C GLY A 388 -10.04 20.65 -8.86
N PHE A 389 -9.27 19.63 -9.23
CA PHE A 389 -9.35 18.31 -8.59
C PHE A 389 -8.90 18.35 -7.13
N GLY A 390 -7.80 19.04 -6.81
CA GLY A 390 -7.28 19.17 -5.45
C GLY A 390 -8.27 19.88 -4.51
N LEU A 391 -8.89 20.96 -4.97
CA LEU A 391 -9.94 21.67 -4.23
C LEU A 391 -11.18 20.78 -3.99
N ALA A 392 -11.62 20.04 -5.01
CA ALA A 392 -12.74 19.11 -4.89
C ALA A 392 -12.43 17.96 -3.92
N ALA A 393 -11.23 17.39 -4.00
CA ALA A 393 -10.77 16.33 -3.11
C ALA A 393 -10.62 16.82 -1.66
N TRP A 394 -10.13 18.04 -1.46
CA TRP A 394 -10.05 18.64 -0.14
C TRP A 394 -11.42 18.91 0.46
N ASN A 395 -12.34 19.50 -0.30
CA ASN A 395 -13.71 19.74 0.16
C ASN A 395 -14.38 18.41 0.56
N TYR A 396 -14.20 17.37 -0.25
CA TYR A 396 -14.61 16.00 0.09
C TYR A 396 -13.99 15.52 1.42
N ALA A 397 -12.67 15.67 1.60
CA ALA A 397 -11.97 15.25 2.81
C ALA A 397 -12.41 16.03 4.06
N MET A 398 -12.63 17.34 3.95
CA MET A 398 -13.11 18.20 5.03
C MET A 398 -14.52 17.81 5.48
N ILE A 399 -15.43 17.57 4.54
CA ILE A 399 -16.77 17.09 4.86
C ILE A 399 -16.66 15.72 5.54
N LEU A 400 -15.90 14.78 4.97
CA LEU A 400 -15.73 13.45 5.53
C LEU A 400 -15.15 13.49 6.96
N PHE A 401 -14.09 14.27 7.18
CA PHE A 401 -13.46 14.42 8.49
C PHE A 401 -14.42 15.07 9.49
N SER A 402 -15.13 16.11 9.09
CA SER A 402 -16.09 16.80 9.95
C SER A 402 -17.26 15.89 10.33
N LEU A 403 -17.76 15.06 9.41
CA LEU A 403 -18.79 14.04 9.70
C LEU A 403 -18.34 13.00 10.74
N LEU A 404 -17.04 12.70 10.80
CA LEU A 404 -16.49 11.70 11.72
C LEU A 404 -16.11 12.29 13.09
N THR A 405 -15.83 13.59 13.16
CA THR A 405 -15.22 14.21 14.35
C THR A 405 -16.04 15.31 15.00
N LYS A 406 -16.91 16.01 14.24
CA LYS A 406 -17.69 17.15 14.70
C LYS A 406 -19.18 16.79 14.73
N ASP A 407 -19.87 17.17 15.81
CA ASP A 407 -21.32 16.96 15.95
C ASP A 407 -22.10 18.21 15.46
N GLU A 408 -21.86 18.63 14.21
CA GLU A 408 -22.47 19.82 13.60
C GLU A 408 -23.40 19.46 12.43
N ASN A 409 -24.67 19.91 12.48
CA ASN A 409 -25.70 19.56 11.48
C ASN A 409 -25.40 20.01 10.04
N VAL A 410 -24.59 21.07 9.87
CA VAL A 410 -24.27 21.66 8.55
C VAL A 410 -23.43 20.69 7.70
N TRP A 411 -22.50 19.96 8.31
CA TRP A 411 -21.66 18.98 7.60
C TRP A 411 -22.44 17.74 7.19
N THR A 412 -23.39 17.32 8.01
CA THR A 412 -24.33 16.23 7.72
C THR A 412 -25.15 16.49 6.47
N ALA A 413 -25.74 17.68 6.37
CA ALA A 413 -26.48 18.08 5.17
C ALA A 413 -25.57 18.16 3.94
N SER A 414 -24.37 18.74 4.10
CA SER A 414 -23.39 18.90 3.01
C SER A 414 -22.90 17.55 2.47
N GLY A 415 -22.60 16.59 3.35
CA GLY A 415 -22.17 15.23 2.97
C GLY A 415 -23.26 14.44 2.24
N PHE A 416 -24.51 14.54 2.71
CA PHE A 416 -25.64 13.89 2.05
C PHE A 416 -25.87 14.46 0.65
N LEU A 417 -25.93 15.79 0.52
CA LEU A 417 -26.12 16.47 -0.77
C LEU A 417 -24.99 16.17 -1.77
N MET A 418 -23.74 16.20 -1.31
CA MET A 418 -22.58 15.89 -2.16
C MET A 418 -22.59 14.42 -2.61
N SER A 419 -22.95 13.49 -1.73
CA SER A 419 -23.07 12.06 -2.10
C SER A 419 -24.13 11.84 -3.18
N VAL A 420 -25.33 12.39 -2.99
CA VAL A 420 -26.42 12.29 -3.97
C VAL A 420 -26.04 12.98 -5.29
N GLY A 421 -25.42 14.17 -5.22
CA GLY A 421 -24.95 14.91 -6.38
C GLY A 421 -23.92 14.13 -7.21
N LEU A 422 -22.92 13.52 -6.55
CA LEU A 422 -21.91 12.68 -7.21
C LEU A 422 -22.54 11.44 -7.86
N LEU A 423 -23.43 10.72 -7.18
CA LEU A 423 -24.16 9.59 -7.77
C LEU A 423 -24.99 10.02 -9.00
N GLY A 424 -25.61 11.21 -8.92
CA GLY A 424 -26.31 11.82 -10.02
C GLY A 424 -25.39 12.09 -11.22
N VAL A 425 -24.25 12.75 -11.00
CA VAL A 425 -23.27 13.04 -12.05
C VAL A 425 -22.79 11.75 -12.72
N PHE A 426 -22.42 10.72 -11.96
CA PHE A 426 -21.99 9.45 -12.55
C PHE A 426 -23.08 8.79 -13.41
N LYS A 427 -24.35 8.89 -12.98
CA LYS A 427 -25.49 8.34 -13.73
C LYS A 427 -25.76 9.12 -15.02
N PHE A 428 -25.78 10.45 -14.95
CA PHE A 428 -26.16 11.30 -16.09
C PHE A 428 -25.02 11.56 -17.08
N SER A 429 -23.75 11.48 -16.65
CA SER A 429 -22.58 11.64 -17.52
C SER A 429 -22.34 10.47 -18.48
N GLY A 430 -23.10 9.38 -18.36
CA GLY A 430 -22.95 8.19 -19.21
C GLY A 430 -21.63 7.43 -19.02
N ILE A 431 -20.82 7.79 -18.01
CA ILE A 431 -19.54 7.14 -17.68
C ILE A 431 -19.73 5.63 -17.48
N PHE A 432 -20.87 5.21 -16.91
CA PHE A 432 -21.22 3.79 -16.72
C PHE A 432 -21.41 2.99 -18.01
N LYS A 433 -21.77 3.62 -19.13
CA LYS A 433 -21.98 2.90 -20.40
C LYS A 433 -20.66 2.54 -21.09
N LYS A 434 -19.53 3.13 -20.69
CA LYS A 434 -18.25 2.99 -21.38
C LYS A 434 -17.28 1.99 -20.74
N GLN A 435 -17.49 1.62 -19.47
CA GLN A 435 -16.66 0.67 -18.71
C GLN A 435 -17.56 -0.41 -18.11
N GLN A 436 -17.72 -1.52 -18.85
CA GLN A 436 -18.67 -2.58 -18.49
C GLN A 436 -18.07 -3.67 -17.59
N GLU A 437 -16.74 -3.67 -17.39
CA GLU A 437 -16.04 -4.70 -16.61
C GLU A 437 -15.39 -4.17 -15.32
N ASP A 438 -14.91 -2.91 -15.31
CA ASP A 438 -14.27 -2.29 -14.14
C ASP A 438 -15.19 -1.31 -13.41
N ILE A 439 -15.25 -1.43 -12.08
CA ILE A 439 -15.89 -0.41 -11.23
C ILE A 439 -14.93 0.77 -11.15
N PRO A 440 -15.27 1.95 -11.68
CA PRO A 440 -14.39 3.10 -11.54
C PRO A 440 -14.24 3.41 -10.05
N ALA A 441 -13.01 3.48 -9.54
CA ALA A 441 -12.73 3.72 -8.13
C ALA A 441 -13.41 4.98 -7.58
N MET A 442 -13.69 5.96 -8.46
CA MET A 442 -14.45 7.16 -8.13
C MET A 442 -15.92 6.89 -7.74
N LEU A 443 -16.48 5.72 -8.05
CA LEU A 443 -17.84 5.36 -7.65
C LEU A 443 -17.93 5.01 -6.16
N TYR A 444 -16.82 4.67 -5.52
CA TYR A 444 -16.79 4.42 -4.08
C TYR A 444 -16.86 5.71 -3.25
N THR A 445 -16.41 6.84 -3.79
CA THR A 445 -16.38 8.12 -3.06
C THR A 445 -17.77 8.59 -2.62
N PRO A 446 -18.84 8.62 -3.43
CA PRO A 446 -20.16 8.97 -2.93
C PRO A 446 -20.68 8.00 -1.87
N HIS A 447 -20.37 6.71 -1.98
CA HIS A 447 -20.84 5.69 -1.03
C HIS A 447 -20.19 5.84 0.35
N VAL A 448 -18.88 6.13 0.40
CA VAL A 448 -18.17 6.41 1.64
C VAL A 448 -18.73 7.67 2.31
N LEU A 449 -19.00 8.72 1.53
CA LEU A 449 -19.58 9.96 2.06
C LEU A 449 -21.02 9.77 2.57
N MET A 450 -21.83 8.94 1.88
CA MET A 450 -23.16 8.56 2.38
C MET A 450 -23.08 7.79 3.69
N ALA A 451 -22.17 6.80 3.77
CA ALA A 451 -21.97 6.02 4.98
C ALA A 451 -21.54 6.91 6.16
N ALA A 452 -20.62 7.85 5.96
CA ALA A 452 -20.21 8.83 6.97
C ALA A 452 -21.36 9.77 7.36
N SER A 453 -22.19 10.18 6.41
CA SER A 453 -23.37 11.03 6.70
C SER A 453 -24.40 10.28 7.53
N LEU A 454 -24.70 9.03 7.19
CA LEU A 454 -25.58 8.15 7.98
C LEU A 454 -24.99 7.87 9.37
N TYR A 455 -23.68 7.72 9.48
CA TYR A 455 -22.99 7.61 10.77
C TYR A 455 -23.23 8.84 11.63
N ALA A 456 -22.99 10.05 11.09
CA ALA A 456 -23.18 11.30 11.82
C ALA A 456 -24.64 11.47 12.31
N ILE A 457 -25.63 11.12 11.48
CA ILE A 457 -27.05 11.19 11.83
C ILE A 457 -27.42 10.18 12.93
N LEU A 458 -26.88 8.95 12.85
CA LEU A 458 -27.36 7.82 13.65
C LEU A 458 -26.50 7.50 14.87
N LYS A 459 -25.31 8.08 14.98
CA LYS A 459 -24.43 7.96 16.14
C LYS A 459 -25.15 8.27 17.46
N PRO A 460 -26.03 9.29 17.59
CA PRO A 460 -26.81 9.53 18.82
C PRO A 460 -27.78 8.41 19.19
N PHE A 461 -28.21 7.60 18.22
CA PHE A 461 -29.14 6.49 18.41
C PHE A 461 -28.44 5.14 18.66
N GLY A 462 -27.11 5.15 18.77
CA GLY A 462 -26.29 3.98 19.08
C GLY A 462 -25.70 3.27 17.87
N SER A 463 -24.65 2.48 18.11
CA SER A 463 -23.86 1.86 17.02
C SER A 463 -24.67 0.88 16.16
N PHE A 464 -25.67 0.23 16.75
CA PHE A 464 -26.57 -0.69 16.03
C PHE A 464 -27.40 0.04 14.97
N ALA A 465 -27.92 1.24 15.27
CA ALA A 465 -28.70 2.05 14.33
C ALA A 465 -27.88 2.42 13.10
N VAL A 466 -26.61 2.77 13.30
CA VAL A 466 -25.65 3.05 12.22
C VAL A 466 -25.44 1.81 11.33
N SER A 467 -25.14 0.66 11.93
CA SER A 467 -24.86 -0.58 11.18
C SER A 467 -26.10 -1.05 10.40
N PHE A 468 -27.28 -0.90 10.99
CA PHE A 468 -28.55 -1.18 10.33
C PHE A 468 -28.82 -0.26 9.13
N ALA A 469 -28.57 1.05 9.26
CA ALA A 469 -28.77 1.99 8.17
C ALA A 469 -27.77 1.79 7.03
N TRP A 470 -26.51 1.46 7.32
CA TRP A 470 -25.53 1.10 6.29
C TRP A 470 -25.98 -0.14 5.51
N ALA A 471 -26.52 -1.15 6.19
CA ALA A 471 -27.08 -2.34 5.54
C ALA A 471 -28.29 -2.01 4.66
N LEU A 472 -29.24 -1.21 5.15
CA LEU A 472 -30.40 -0.78 4.36
C LEU A 472 -29.98 0.02 3.14
N TYR A 473 -29.02 0.94 3.29
CA TYR A 473 -28.48 1.71 2.19
C TYR A 473 -27.81 0.81 1.14
N ALA A 474 -26.98 -0.15 1.56
CA ALA A 474 -26.34 -1.11 0.66
C ALA A 474 -27.37 -1.95 -0.12
N LEU A 475 -28.40 -2.46 0.56
CA LEU A 475 -29.50 -3.18 -0.07
C LEU A 475 -30.29 -2.29 -1.04
N GLY A 476 -30.48 -1.01 -0.71
CA GLY A 476 -31.12 -0.03 -1.59
C GLY A 476 -30.32 0.20 -2.87
N VAL A 477 -29.00 0.40 -2.76
CA VAL A 477 -28.08 0.53 -3.91
C VAL A 477 -28.09 -0.75 -4.77
N LEU A 478 -27.99 -1.92 -4.13
CA LEU A 478 -28.01 -3.21 -4.80
C LEU A 478 -29.35 -3.47 -5.53
N GLY A 479 -30.47 -3.22 -4.86
CA GLY A 479 -31.81 -3.38 -5.42
C GLY A 479 -32.08 -2.41 -6.57
N TYR A 480 -31.62 -1.17 -6.45
CA TYR A 480 -31.69 -0.18 -7.53
C TYR A 480 -30.82 -0.60 -8.74
N GLY A 481 -29.59 -1.07 -8.50
CA GLY A 481 -28.71 -1.57 -9.57
C GLY A 481 -29.32 -2.79 -10.28
N TYR A 482 -29.87 -3.74 -9.52
CA TYR A 482 -30.57 -4.91 -10.05
C TYR A 482 -31.78 -4.51 -10.90
N LYS A 483 -32.65 -3.63 -10.41
CA LYS A 483 -33.86 -3.16 -11.12
C LYS A 483 -33.52 -2.51 -12.46
N ASN A 484 -32.42 -1.76 -12.51
CA ASN A 484 -32.00 -1.04 -13.71
C ASN A 484 -31.02 -1.82 -14.60
N LYS A 485 -30.73 -3.09 -14.27
CA LYS A 485 -29.73 -3.93 -14.95
C LYS A 485 -28.34 -3.27 -15.02
N ASP A 486 -28.01 -2.44 -14.04
CA ASP A 486 -26.73 -1.75 -13.93
C ASP A 486 -25.79 -2.55 -13.03
N LYS A 487 -24.98 -3.41 -13.66
CA LYS A 487 -24.04 -4.29 -12.94
C LYS A 487 -23.00 -3.50 -12.17
N THR A 488 -22.53 -2.37 -12.72
CA THR A 488 -21.47 -1.55 -12.12
C THR A 488 -22.00 -0.84 -10.87
N PHE A 489 -23.22 -0.31 -10.92
CA PHE A 489 -23.88 0.32 -9.76
C PHE A 489 -24.30 -0.70 -8.69
N ALA A 490 -24.75 -1.90 -9.10
CA ALA A 490 -25.02 -2.99 -8.16
C ALA A 490 -23.73 -3.42 -7.45
N ARG A 491 -22.61 -3.46 -8.18
CA ARG A 491 -21.30 -3.86 -7.68
C ARG A 491 -20.70 -2.91 -6.65
N SER A 492 -20.92 -1.60 -6.77
CA SER A 492 -20.38 -0.63 -5.82
C SER A 492 -21.00 -0.71 -4.42
N SER A 493 -22.15 -1.38 -4.27
CA SER A 493 -22.74 -1.64 -2.95
C SER A 493 -21.84 -2.51 -2.05
N LEU A 494 -20.91 -3.28 -2.63
CA LEU A 494 -19.97 -4.13 -1.90
C LEU A 494 -19.09 -3.36 -0.93
N VAL A 495 -18.66 -2.14 -1.27
CA VAL A 495 -17.83 -1.32 -0.38
C VAL A 495 -18.58 -1.03 0.93
N ILE A 496 -19.88 -0.75 0.86
CA ILE A 496 -20.71 -0.46 2.03
C ILE A 496 -20.96 -1.75 2.83
N LEU A 497 -21.19 -2.88 2.16
CA LEU A 497 -21.35 -4.18 2.81
C LEU A 497 -20.08 -4.61 3.55
N ILE A 498 -18.91 -4.42 2.95
CA ILE A 498 -17.61 -4.71 3.56
C ILE A 498 -17.39 -3.79 4.77
N LEU A 499 -17.59 -2.47 4.62
CA LEU A 499 -17.46 -1.51 5.71
C LEU A 499 -18.42 -1.83 6.87
N SER A 500 -19.68 -2.16 6.55
CA SER A 500 -20.68 -2.57 7.54
C SER A 500 -20.30 -3.87 8.25
N SER A 501 -19.77 -4.86 7.53
CA SER A 501 -19.36 -6.14 8.11
C SER A 501 -18.13 -5.99 9.00
N LEU A 502 -17.12 -5.21 8.56
CA LEU A 502 -15.91 -4.93 9.34
C LEU A 502 -16.27 -4.15 10.63
N LYS A 503 -17.12 -3.12 10.53
CA LYS A 503 -17.57 -2.36 11.70
C LYS A 503 -18.35 -3.25 12.67
N ALA A 504 -19.30 -4.02 12.17
CA ALA A 504 -20.07 -4.95 13.00
C ALA A 504 -19.13 -5.93 13.72
N PHE A 505 -18.12 -6.47 13.03
CA PHE A 505 -17.19 -7.44 13.58
C PHE A 505 -16.21 -6.85 14.61
N PHE A 506 -15.56 -5.73 14.31
CA PHE A 506 -14.51 -5.18 15.18
C PHE A 506 -15.06 -4.26 16.28
N TYR A 507 -16.13 -3.51 16.00
CA TYR A 507 -16.62 -2.47 16.88
C TYR A 507 -17.88 -2.91 17.64
N ASP A 508 -18.88 -3.48 16.95
CA ASP A 508 -20.14 -3.84 17.61
C ASP A 508 -20.01 -5.13 18.45
N LEU A 509 -19.13 -6.06 18.08
CA LEU A 509 -18.89 -7.28 18.88
C LEU A 509 -18.03 -7.03 20.13
N SER A 510 -17.13 -6.05 20.13
CA SER A 510 -16.15 -5.88 21.22
C SER A 510 -16.80 -5.45 22.54
N GLY A 511 -17.89 -4.67 22.50
CA GLY A 511 -18.62 -4.19 23.69
C GLY A 511 -19.98 -4.86 23.97
N ALA A 512 -20.48 -5.74 23.10
CA ALA A 512 -21.84 -6.29 23.20
C ALA A 512 -21.97 -7.49 24.16
N ASN A 513 -23.15 -7.66 24.77
CA ASN A 513 -23.49 -8.88 25.50
C ASN A 513 -23.61 -10.08 24.54
N THR A 514 -23.52 -11.31 25.07
CA THR A 514 -23.45 -12.54 24.26
C THR A 514 -24.62 -12.70 23.28
N GLY A 515 -25.83 -12.26 23.66
CA GLY A 515 -27.02 -12.32 22.78
C GLY A 515 -26.97 -11.33 21.61
N ALA A 516 -26.56 -10.09 21.86
CA ALA A 516 -26.38 -9.08 20.82
C ALA A 516 -25.25 -9.44 19.84
N ARG A 517 -24.19 -10.11 20.32
CA ARG A 517 -23.12 -10.64 19.45
C ARG A 517 -23.64 -11.67 18.45
N VAL A 518 -24.44 -12.62 18.92
CA VAL A 518 -25.05 -13.67 18.07
C VAL A 518 -26.03 -13.06 17.07
N ALA A 519 -26.85 -12.08 17.50
CA ALA A 519 -27.79 -11.40 16.61
C ALA A 519 -27.07 -10.59 15.51
N CYS A 520 -26.01 -9.84 15.83
CA CYS A 520 -25.21 -9.11 14.83
C CYS A 520 -24.54 -10.04 13.81
N LEU A 521 -23.99 -11.18 14.26
CA LEU A 521 -23.38 -12.17 13.37
C LEU A 521 -24.42 -12.82 12.44
N LEU A 522 -25.60 -13.16 12.93
CA LEU A 522 -26.69 -13.70 12.12
C LEU A 522 -27.20 -12.70 11.08
N VAL A 523 -27.45 -11.46 11.48
CA VAL A 523 -27.92 -10.40 10.56
C VAL A 523 -26.86 -10.11 9.49
N THR A 524 -25.59 -10.00 9.88
CA THR A 524 -24.48 -9.79 8.93
C THR A 524 -24.34 -10.97 7.97
N GLY A 525 -24.43 -12.21 8.47
CA GLY A 525 -24.39 -13.42 7.65
C GLY A 525 -25.54 -13.53 6.65
N ILE A 526 -26.78 -13.22 7.07
CA ILE A 526 -27.95 -13.19 6.20
C ILE A 526 -27.82 -12.11 5.12
N LEU A 527 -27.34 -10.91 5.47
CA LEU A 527 -27.11 -9.81 4.52
C LEU A 527 -26.06 -10.16 3.47
N LEU A 528 -24.93 -10.75 3.88
CA LEU A 528 -23.89 -11.22 2.96
C LEU A 528 -24.41 -12.34 2.05
N TYR A 529 -25.23 -13.26 2.59
CA TYR A 529 -25.84 -14.34 1.81
C TYR A 529 -26.83 -13.82 0.75
N ILE A 530 -27.75 -12.93 1.13
CA ILE A 530 -28.72 -12.31 0.21
C ILE A 530 -27.98 -11.53 -0.87
N SER A 531 -26.95 -10.77 -0.49
CA SER A 531 -26.13 -10.00 -1.43
C SER A 531 -25.41 -10.93 -2.42
N GLY A 532 -24.78 -12.00 -1.94
CA GLY A 532 -24.12 -13.00 -2.78
C GLY A 532 -25.07 -13.73 -3.74
N TRP A 533 -26.31 -14.01 -3.31
CA TRP A 533 -27.34 -14.60 -4.15
C TRP A 533 -27.83 -13.66 -5.25
N MET A 534 -28.11 -12.39 -4.92
CA MET A 534 -28.50 -11.37 -5.90
C MET A 534 -27.40 -11.14 -6.94
N PHE A 535 -26.14 -11.16 -6.51
CA PHE A 535 -24.97 -11.05 -7.39
C PHE A 535 -24.85 -12.17 -8.41
N ARG A 536 -25.21 -13.41 -8.05
CA ARG A 536 -25.18 -14.56 -8.97
C ARG A 536 -26.28 -14.51 -10.03
N LYS A 537 -27.32 -13.67 -9.84
CA LYS A 537 -28.44 -13.48 -10.77
C LYS A 537 -28.26 -12.29 -11.72
N ILE A 538 -27.24 -11.47 -11.51
CA ILE A 538 -26.83 -10.34 -12.37
C ILE A 538 -25.79 -10.84 -13.36
#